data_AF-A0A484AS84-F1
#
_entry.id   AF-A0A484AS84-F1
#
_cell.length_a   1.000
_cell.length_b   1.000
_cell.length_c   1.000
_cell.angle_alpha   90.00
_cell.angle_beta   90.00
_cell.angle_gamma   90.00
#
_symmetry.space_group_name_H-M   'P 1'
#
loop_
_entity.id
_entity.type
_entity.pdbx_description
1 polymer ?
#
loop_
_entity_poly.entity_id
_entity_poly.type
_entity_poly.pdbx_seq_one_letter_code
_entity_poly.pdbx_strand_id
1 'polypeptide(L)' 'QVEERDGDVVRGEYSLVDSDGYKRIVQYTSDPENGFNAVVNRVPVDHIKVVKAVAAPTPLPVAYHH' A
#
# COMPACT_ATOMS: atom_id res chain seq x y z
N GLN A 1 -4.10 6.26 5.35
CA GLN A 1 -3.60 6.98 4.16
C GLN A 1 -3.99 8.43 4.32
N VAL A 2 -3.09 9.34 3.96
CA VAL A 2 -3.32 10.79 3.94
C VAL A 2 -2.75 11.33 2.63
N GLU A 3 -3.44 12.30 2.03
CA GLU A 3 -2.98 13.02 0.85
C GLU A 3 -3.41 14.48 0.97
N GLU A 4 -2.53 15.38 0.53
CA GLU A 4 -2.75 16.81 0.47
C GLU A 4 -2.21 17.36 -0.85
N ARG A 5 -2.91 18.35 -1.40
CA ARG A 5 -2.50 19.07 -2.60
C ARG A 5 -2.35 20.56 -2.28
N ASP A 6 -1.22 21.12 -2.68
CA ASP A 6 -0.93 22.56 -2.66
C ASP A 6 -0.49 22.98 -4.06
N GLY A 7 -1.39 23.67 -4.78
CA GLY A 7 -1.21 24.02 -6.18
C GLY A 7 -0.98 22.78 -7.06
N ASP A 8 0.18 22.74 -7.71
CA ASP A 8 0.63 21.63 -8.56
C ASP A 8 1.45 20.57 -7.81
N VAL A 9 1.62 20.72 -6.49
CA VAL A 9 2.35 19.76 -5.65
C VAL A 9 1.39 18.87 -4.88
N VAL A 10 1.61 17.55 -4.97
CA VAL A 10 0.85 16.54 -4.21
C VAL A 10 1.79 15.84 -3.24
N ARG A 11 1.38 15.71 -1.98
CA ARG A 11 2.12 14.97 -0.95
C ARG A 11 1.20 13.99 -0.27
N GLY A 12 1.73 12.85 0.13
CA GLY A 12 0.94 11.90 0.87
C GLY A 12 1.74 10.82 1.53
N GLU A 13 1.04 10.04 2.34
CA GLU A 13 1.57 8.87 3.01
C GLU A 13 0.55 7.74 3.00
N TYR A 14 1.00 6.54 2.65
CA TYR A 14 0.24 5.32 2.87
C TYR A 14 1.07 4.29 3.63
N SER A 15 0.39 3.35 4.25
CA SER A 15 1.05 2.21 4.86
C SER A 15 0.26 0.93 4.68
N LEU A 16 0.98 -0.19 4.59
CA LEU A 16 0.44 -1.53 4.43
C LEU A 16 1.26 -2.52 5.25
N VAL A 17 0.59 -3.52 5.82
CA VAL A 17 1.23 -4.62 6.54
C VAL A 17 1.38 -5.79 5.57
N ASP A 18 2.60 -6.26 5.40
CA ASP A 18 2.94 -7.40 4.58
C ASP A 18 2.70 -8.72 5.31
N SER A 19 2.60 -9.79 4.53
CA SER A 19 2.46 -11.16 5.05
C SER A 19 3.67 -11.64 5.85
N ASP A 20 4.82 -11.00 5.69
CA ASP A 20 6.07 -11.28 6.41
C ASP A 20 6.16 -10.59 7.77
N GLY A 21 5.11 -9.89 8.20
CA GLY A 21 5.03 -9.24 9.50
C GLY A 21 5.70 -7.86 9.56
N TYR A 22 5.99 -7.24 8.42
CA TYR A 22 6.50 -5.87 8.36
C TYR A 22 5.44 -4.89 7.87
N LYS A 23 5.53 -3.65 8.35
CA LYS A 23 4.75 -2.53 7.83
C LYS A 23 5.63 -1.71 6.90
N ARG A 24 5.19 -1.54 5.65
CA ARG A 24 5.75 -0.54 4.74
C ARG A 24 5.00 0.77 4.94
N ILE A 25 5.74 1.86 5.08
CA ILE A 25 5.26 3.24 5.12
C ILE A 25 5.88 3.92 3.89
N VAL A 26 5.05 4.47 3.03
CA VAL A 26 5.48 5.13 1.80
C VAL A 26 5.06 6.57 1.87
N GLN A 27 6.04 7.46 1.92
CA GLN A 27 5.88 8.90 1.86
C GLN A 27 6.21 9.34 0.45
N TYR A 28 5.31 10.06 -0.20
CA TYR A 28 5.48 10.47 -1.59
C TYR A 28 5.25 11.97 -1.77
N THR A 29 5.93 12.53 -2.77
CA THR A 29 5.77 13.90 -3.25
C THR A 29 5.79 13.88 -4.77
N SER A 30 4.91 14.63 -5.40
CA SER A 30 4.89 14.86 -6.84
C SER A 30 4.88 16.35 -7.10
N ASP A 31 5.85 16.87 -7.85
CA ASP A 31 5.94 18.27 -8.23
C ASP A 31 6.46 18.45 -9.68
N PRO A 32 6.25 19.62 -10.31
CA PRO A 32 6.65 19.84 -11.70
C PRO A 32 8.18 19.84 -11.94
N GLU A 33 8.99 20.14 -10.93
CA GLU A 33 10.44 20.29 -11.08
C GLU A 33 11.17 18.95 -10.94
N ASN A 34 10.76 18.14 -9.95
CA ASN A 34 11.42 16.90 -9.56
C ASN A 34 10.61 15.65 -9.94
N GLY A 35 9.40 15.81 -10.45
CA GLY A 35 8.50 14.71 -10.78
C GLY A 35 8.02 13.97 -9.54
N PHE A 36 7.81 12.65 -9.66
CA PHE A 36 7.37 11.81 -8.56
C PHE A 36 8.57 11.24 -7.78
N ASN A 37 8.55 11.46 -6.47
CA ASN A 37 9.55 10.95 -5.53
C ASN A 37 8.85 10.23 -4.38
N ALA A 38 9.39 9.07 -3.98
CA ALA A 38 8.86 8.30 -2.86
C ALA A 38 9.98 7.76 -1.98
N VAL A 39 9.79 7.86 -0.66
CA VAL A 39 10.65 7.25 0.35
C VAL A 39 9.86 6.13 1.02
N VAL A 40 10.43 4.93 0.99
CA VAL A 40 9.83 3.74 1.58
C VAL A 40 10.59 3.38 2.85
N ASN A 41 9.88 3.36 3.97
CA ASN A 41 10.39 2.83 5.23
C ASN A 41 9.70 1.51 5.56
N ARG A 42 10.46 0.53 6.05
CA ARG A 42 9.92 -0.79 6.41
C ARG A 42 10.31 -1.13 7.84
N VAL A 43 9.30 -1.30 8.69
CA VAL A 43 9.48 -1.54 10.13
C VAL A 43 8.80 -2.85 10.54
N PRO A 44 9.38 -3.64 11.48
CA PRO A 44 8.68 -4.78 12.06
C PRO A 44 7.37 -4.35 12.70
N VAL A 45 6.32 -5.16 12.56
CA VAL A 45 5.08 -4.94 13.30
C VAL A 45 5.22 -5.60 14.68
N ASP A 46 5.51 -4.82 15.71
CA ASP A 46 5.55 -5.33 17.07
C ASP A 46 4.19 -5.92 17.48
N HIS A 47 4.16 -7.23 17.71
CA HIS A 47 3.15 -7.98 18.46
C HIS A 47 1.67 -7.81 18.07
N ILE A 48 1.33 -7.55 16.81
CA ILE A 48 -0.04 -7.87 16.38
C ILE A 48 -0.09 -9.39 16.20
N LYS A 49 -0.80 -10.08 17.10
CA LYS A 49 -1.23 -11.47 16.88
C LYS A 49 -1.95 -11.48 15.53
N VAL A 50 -1.26 -11.83 14.46
CA VAL A 50 -1.87 -12.00 13.15
C VAL A 50 -2.79 -13.21 13.28
N VAL A 51 -4.08 -12.95 13.53
CA VAL A 51 -5.12 -13.91 13.23
C VAL A 51 -5.04 -14.07 11.73
N LYS A 52 -4.40 -15.16 11.27
CA LYS A 52 -4.27 -15.50 9.86
C LYS A 52 -5.68 -15.69 9.31
N ALA A 53 -6.29 -14.61 8.83
CA ALA A 53 -7.54 -14.70 8.08
C ALA A 53 -7.20 -15.42 6.77
N VAL A 54 -7.48 -16.72 6.75
CA VAL A 54 -7.48 -17.51 5.52
C VAL A 54 -8.62 -16.97 4.65
N ALA A 55 -8.29 -16.11 3.69
CA ALA A 55 -9.20 -15.81 2.60
C ALA A 55 -9.39 -17.12 1.82
N ALA A 56 -10.57 -17.74 1.96
CA ALA A 56 -10.96 -18.87 1.14
C ALA A 56 -10.92 -18.42 -0.33
N PRO A 57 -10.31 -19.19 -1.24
CA PRO A 57 -10.40 -18.86 -2.66
C PRO A 57 -11.85 -19.08 -3.08
N THR A 58 -12.55 -18.02 -3.48
CA THR A 58 -13.78 -18.14 -4.27
C THR A 58 -13.37 -18.54 -5.70
N PRO A 59 -13.68 -19.74 -6.20
CA PRO A 59 -13.52 -20.02 -7.61
C PRO A 59 -14.61 -19.25 -8.37
N LEU A 60 -14.20 -18.30 -9.22
CA LEU A 60 -15.10 -17.73 -10.23
C LEU A 60 -15.31 -18.79 -11.31
N PRO A 61 -16.55 -19.16 -11.68
CA PRO A 61 -16.78 -20.08 -12.78
C PRO A 61 -16.44 -19.39 -14.11
N VAL A 62 -15.43 -19.88 -14.81
CA VAL A 62 -15.12 -19.43 -16.17
C VAL A 62 -15.95 -20.27 -17.13
N ALA A 63 -17.01 -19.69 -17.70
CA ALA A 63 -17.72 -20.28 -18.82
C ALA A 63 -17.07 -19.82 -20.13
N TYR A 64 -16.34 -20.71 -20.80
CA TYR A 64 -16.00 -20.57 -22.22
C TYR A 64 -17.13 -21.20 -23.03
N HIS A 65 -17.82 -20.42 -23.87
CA HIS A 65 -18.61 -20.97 -24.98
C HIS A 65 -17.73 -21.00 -26.24
N HIS A 66 -17.91 -22.09 -26.99
CA HIS A 66 -17.13 -22.60 -28.11
C HIS A 66 -17.59 -22.02 -29.45
#